data_AF-A0A8H6BXK7-F1
#
_entry.id   AF-A0A8H6BXK7-F1
#
_cell.length_a   1.000
_cell.length_b   1.000
_cell.length_c   1.000
_cell.angle_alpha   90.00
_cell.angle_beta   90.00
_cell.angle_gamma   90.00
#
_symmetry.space_group_name_H-M   'P 1'
#
loop_
_entity.id
_entity.type
_entity.pdbx_description
1 polymer ?
#
loop_
_entity_poly.entity_id
_entity_poly.type
_entity_poly.pdbx_seq_one_letter_code
_entity_poly.pdbx_strand_id
1 'polypeptide(L)'
;MLLPKRLLRSLIYLIFFLTVSLFLLLLANKHQIIEINKYIPFDIFGTAAPLFFQPPSDSFIVDISFDNCFKFSFNNKRCGLPDINKGLLGDKAQWYRLRKDICLGSSWSKKQYLNYKKIKHDKYEEYLSAGKKNNKNVVDEVIIDIAVADPVNDVKIKGNEKLKLPKHIIQTFHNKQVYDDDTHASFTEQNTNNIVNAAPVDDQIQAELESEGNKDVATAEENRKEEESKKEQDDERKDAAQEDAKEKGKEAEKLKQSSEQNDNDQPKDFEEEIKPESPKDEKKDKREIVTNRNDLNRVLYVPKMEAVLKSGWRYKSNGIWLKYGPHSSKNAVSAIDLLFGYETVDPRPNWNLIKTPIIGVSNPSDLPAYITFRRGPKIDYKKEIGTTLTMNSEDKFKILQIADLHFSTGYGKCLDPQPPSSAKGCKADSRTLEFINKVLDLEKPDMVVLTGDQIFGDASPDSESSAFKALNPFVERKIPFAITVGNHDDEGSLKREEIMGLYADMPL
;
A
#
# COMPACT_ATOMS: atom_id res chain seq x y z
N MET A 1 -43.36 -36.38 -23.41
CA MET A 1 -44.47 -36.55 -22.45
C MET A 1 -45.04 -35.16 -22.16
N LEU A 2 -46.29 -34.88 -22.48
CA LEU A 2 -46.89 -33.55 -22.27
C LEU A 2 -47.27 -33.35 -20.80
N LEU A 3 -47.07 -32.14 -20.26
CA LEU A 3 -47.49 -31.84 -18.88
C LEU A 3 -49.03 -31.94 -18.75
N PRO A 4 -49.55 -32.51 -17.65
CA PRO A 4 -50.97 -32.51 -17.35
C PRO A 4 -51.58 -31.09 -17.42
N LYS A 5 -52.75 -30.95 -18.06
CA LYS A 5 -53.43 -29.66 -18.29
C LYS A 5 -53.63 -28.81 -17.03
N ARG A 6 -53.76 -29.45 -15.85
CA ARG A 6 -53.82 -28.78 -14.54
C ARG A 6 -52.49 -28.10 -14.19
N LEU A 7 -51.37 -28.82 -14.29
CA LEU A 7 -50.02 -28.26 -14.04
C LEU A 7 -49.67 -27.15 -15.03
N LEU A 8 -50.02 -27.30 -16.31
CA LEU A 8 -49.84 -26.25 -17.31
C LEU A 8 -50.61 -24.97 -16.94
N ARG A 9 -51.87 -25.08 -16.48
CA ARG A 9 -52.67 -23.94 -16.02
C ARG A 9 -52.08 -23.30 -14.75
N SER A 10 -51.64 -24.11 -13.78
CA SER A 10 -50.97 -23.60 -12.57
C SER A 10 -49.66 -22.87 -12.90
N LEU A 11 -48.89 -23.37 -13.87
CA LEU A 11 -47.67 -22.72 -14.34
C LEU A 11 -47.97 -21.37 -15.02
N ILE A 12 -49.03 -21.30 -15.84
CA ILE A 12 -49.49 -20.05 -16.46
C ILE A 12 -49.89 -19.02 -15.40
N TYR A 13 -50.64 -19.43 -14.36
CA TYR A 13 -50.99 -18.52 -13.26
C TYR A 13 -49.78 -18.07 -12.43
N LEU A 14 -48.81 -18.96 -12.18
CA LEU A 14 -47.57 -18.60 -11.50
C LEU A 14 -46.74 -17.61 -12.33
N ILE A 15 -46.58 -17.85 -13.63
CA ILE A 15 -45.88 -16.93 -14.55
C ILE A 15 -46.57 -15.57 -14.58
N PHE A 16 -47.91 -15.53 -14.71
CA PHE A 16 -48.68 -14.28 -14.70
C PHE A 16 -48.54 -13.52 -13.38
N PHE A 17 -48.63 -14.22 -12.23
CA PHE A 17 -48.45 -13.57 -10.93
C PHE A 17 -47.03 -13.03 -10.74
N LEU A 18 -46.01 -13.76 -11.20
CA LEU A 18 -44.62 -13.31 -11.16
C LEU A 18 -44.37 -12.12 -12.08
N THR A 19 -44.92 -12.08 -13.30
CA THR A 19 -44.74 -10.93 -14.21
C THR A 19 -45.47 -9.69 -13.72
N VAL A 20 -46.69 -9.83 -13.17
CA VAL A 20 -47.41 -8.70 -12.52
C VAL A 20 -46.66 -8.21 -11.28
N SER A 21 -46.16 -9.11 -10.43
CA SER A 21 -45.37 -8.74 -9.25
C SER A 21 -44.08 -8.02 -9.62
N LEU A 22 -43.35 -8.52 -10.63
CA LEU A 22 -42.13 -7.89 -11.15
C LEU A 22 -42.42 -6.52 -11.78
N PHE A 23 -43.52 -6.37 -12.51
CA PHE A 23 -43.94 -5.09 -13.07
C PHE A 23 -44.27 -4.07 -11.96
N LEU A 24 -45.01 -4.48 -10.92
CA LEU A 24 -45.33 -3.62 -9.78
C LEU A 24 -44.08 -3.23 -8.97
N LEU A 25 -43.13 -4.15 -8.77
CA LEU A 25 -41.82 -3.86 -8.18
C LEU A 25 -41.08 -2.80 -9.00
N LEU A 26 -40.93 -3.00 -10.31
CA LEU A 26 -40.23 -2.05 -11.19
C LEU A 26 -40.94 -0.69 -11.25
N LEU A 27 -42.27 -0.66 -11.20
CA LEU A 27 -43.06 0.57 -11.14
C LEU A 27 -42.83 1.31 -9.82
N ALA A 28 -42.87 0.61 -8.68
CA ALA A 28 -42.61 1.18 -7.36
C ALA A 28 -41.17 1.72 -7.24
N ASN A 29 -40.19 1.05 -7.85
CA ASN A 29 -38.82 1.53 -7.95
C ASN A 29 -38.69 2.77 -8.83
N LYS A 30 -39.36 2.80 -9.99
CA LYS A 30 -39.42 3.98 -10.86
C LYS A 30 -40.00 5.21 -10.15
N HIS A 31 -40.94 5.00 -9.22
CA HIS A 31 -41.55 6.05 -8.40
C HIS A 31 -40.90 6.23 -7.02
N GLN A 32 -39.70 5.66 -6.79
CA GLN A 32 -38.92 5.80 -5.55
C GLN A 32 -39.66 5.37 -4.26
N ILE A 33 -40.70 4.54 -4.38
CA ILE A 33 -41.46 3.98 -3.25
C ILE A 33 -40.66 2.85 -2.58
N ILE A 34 -39.81 2.17 -3.35
CA ILE A 34 -38.86 1.15 -2.88
C ILE A 34 -37.53 1.30 -3.62
N GLU A 35 -36.45 0.92 -2.94
CA GLU A 35 -35.12 0.74 -3.54
C GLU A 35 -34.89 -0.75 -3.83
N ILE A 36 -35.11 -1.21 -5.06
CA ILE A 36 -34.86 -2.61 -5.44
C ILE A 36 -33.40 -2.99 -5.21
N ASN A 37 -32.49 -2.05 -5.44
CA ASN A 37 -31.04 -2.15 -5.19
C ASN A 37 -30.66 -2.54 -3.75
N LYS A 38 -31.57 -2.38 -2.78
CA LYS A 38 -31.39 -2.77 -1.37
C LYS A 38 -31.73 -4.24 -1.09
N TYR A 39 -32.46 -4.90 -1.98
CA TYR A 39 -32.97 -6.27 -1.82
C TYR A 39 -32.52 -7.23 -2.94
N ILE A 40 -32.30 -6.68 -4.13
CA ILE A 40 -31.71 -7.33 -5.29
C ILE A 40 -30.39 -6.59 -5.53
N PRO A 41 -29.22 -7.16 -5.20
CA PRO A 41 -27.94 -6.54 -5.52
C PRO A 41 -27.82 -6.33 -7.04
N PHE A 42 -27.18 -5.23 -7.43
CA PHE A 42 -26.96 -4.82 -8.83
C PHE A 42 -26.32 -5.94 -9.70
N ASP A 43 -25.58 -6.86 -9.06
CA ASP A 43 -25.08 -8.13 -9.61
C ASP A 43 -26.10 -8.89 -10.48
N ILE A 44 -27.37 -8.95 -10.06
CA ILE A 44 -28.36 -9.86 -10.66
C ILE A 44 -28.80 -9.42 -12.07
N PHE A 45 -28.68 -8.13 -12.40
CA PHE A 45 -29.00 -7.59 -13.72
C PHE A 45 -27.78 -7.17 -14.55
N GLY A 46 -26.56 -7.53 -14.11
CA GLY A 46 -25.33 -7.30 -14.86
C GLY A 46 -24.83 -5.85 -14.86
N THR A 47 -25.38 -5.00 -14.00
CA THR A 47 -24.97 -3.60 -13.79
C THR A 47 -24.11 -3.42 -12.53
N ALA A 48 -23.64 -4.50 -11.93
CA ALA A 48 -22.49 -4.45 -11.03
C ALA A 48 -21.28 -3.83 -11.72
N ALA A 49 -20.38 -3.26 -10.93
CA ALA A 49 -19.07 -2.87 -11.41
C ALA A 49 -18.40 -4.05 -12.13
N PRO A 50 -17.82 -3.86 -13.33
CA PRO A 50 -17.04 -4.89 -13.98
C PRO A 50 -16.03 -5.51 -13.01
N LEU A 51 -16.07 -6.84 -12.87
CA LEU A 51 -15.31 -7.61 -11.87
C LEU A 51 -13.76 -7.51 -12.01
N PHE A 52 -13.22 -6.58 -12.80
CA PHE A 52 -11.80 -6.26 -12.85
C PHE A 52 -11.39 -5.13 -11.90
N PHE A 53 -12.29 -4.20 -11.52
CA PHE A 53 -11.98 -3.10 -10.59
C PHE A 53 -11.75 -3.58 -9.16
N GLN A 54 -12.59 -4.48 -8.67
CA GLN A 54 -12.45 -5.09 -7.35
C GLN A 54 -12.82 -6.59 -7.42
N PRO A 55 -11.98 -7.44 -8.05
CA PRO A 55 -12.27 -8.85 -8.33
C PRO A 55 -12.51 -9.70 -7.06
N PRO A 56 -13.25 -10.82 -7.18
CA PRO A 56 -13.45 -11.76 -6.08
C PRO A 56 -12.13 -12.30 -5.51
N SER A 57 -12.07 -12.45 -4.18
CA SER A 57 -10.96 -13.08 -3.46
C SER A 57 -11.24 -14.57 -3.21
N ASP A 58 -11.66 -15.31 -4.24
CA ASP A 58 -11.95 -16.75 -4.18
C ASP A 58 -10.76 -17.64 -4.58
N SER A 59 -9.63 -16.99 -4.89
CA SER A 59 -8.47 -17.58 -5.54
C SER A 59 -7.16 -16.95 -5.05
N PHE A 60 -6.13 -17.78 -4.92
CA PHE A 60 -4.74 -17.33 -4.72
C PHE A 60 -4.07 -17.06 -6.07
N ILE A 61 -3.28 -15.98 -6.17
CA ILE A 61 -2.37 -15.76 -7.30
C ILE A 61 -1.04 -16.46 -7.00
N VAL A 62 -0.57 -17.25 -7.97
CA VAL A 62 0.58 -18.17 -7.81
C VAL A 62 1.71 -17.91 -8.80
N ASP A 63 1.44 -17.18 -9.89
CA ASP A 63 2.48 -16.72 -10.80
C ASP A 63 2.03 -15.49 -11.60
N ILE A 64 2.97 -14.76 -12.21
CA ILE A 64 2.69 -13.69 -13.19
C ILE A 64 3.60 -13.80 -14.42
N SER A 65 3.28 -13.14 -15.52
CA SER A 65 4.20 -12.97 -16.65
C SER A 65 3.80 -11.80 -17.56
N PHE A 66 4.73 -11.35 -18.39
CA PHE A 66 4.51 -10.31 -19.39
C PHE A 66 4.73 -10.92 -20.77
N ASP A 67 3.67 -11.04 -21.57
CA ASP A 67 3.72 -11.74 -22.85
C ASP A 67 3.16 -10.84 -23.97
N ASN A 68 3.82 -10.87 -25.13
CA ASN A 68 3.43 -10.08 -26.29
C ASN A 68 2.33 -10.79 -27.09
N CYS A 69 1.42 -10.00 -27.65
CA CYS A 69 0.45 -10.41 -28.65
C CYS A 69 0.73 -9.63 -29.94
N PHE A 70 1.02 -10.31 -31.04
CA PHE A 70 1.37 -9.67 -32.32
C PHE A 70 0.17 -9.50 -33.24
N LYS A 71 0.17 -8.48 -34.11
CA LYS A 71 -0.96 -8.05 -34.96
C LYS A 71 -1.71 -9.21 -35.64
N PHE A 72 -0.99 -10.13 -36.27
CA PHE A 72 -1.54 -11.30 -36.98
C PHE A 72 -2.33 -12.27 -36.08
N SER A 73 -2.15 -12.20 -34.77
CA SER A 73 -2.82 -13.05 -33.78
C SER A 73 -3.83 -12.30 -32.91
N PHE A 74 -4.12 -11.01 -33.13
CA PHE A 74 -5.08 -10.24 -32.31
C PHE A 74 -6.46 -10.92 -32.17
N ASN A 75 -6.92 -11.61 -33.21
CA ASN A 75 -8.21 -12.33 -33.21
C ASN A 75 -8.18 -13.66 -32.42
N ASN A 76 -6.99 -14.17 -32.07
CA ASN A 76 -6.86 -15.36 -31.23
C ASN A 76 -7.09 -15.00 -29.76
N LYS A 77 -8.12 -15.60 -29.15
CA LYS A 77 -8.48 -15.39 -27.74
C LYS A 77 -7.35 -15.71 -26.76
N ARG A 78 -6.36 -16.53 -27.14
CA ARG A 78 -5.15 -16.84 -26.35
C ARG A 78 -3.88 -16.05 -26.75
N CYS A 79 -3.99 -15.06 -27.64
CA CYS A 79 -2.86 -14.20 -27.98
C CYS A 79 -2.34 -13.44 -26.76
N GLY A 80 -1.04 -13.50 -26.50
CA GLY A 80 -0.43 -12.93 -25.30
C GLY A 80 -0.82 -13.62 -23.99
N LEU A 81 -1.33 -14.85 -24.00
CA LEU A 81 -1.38 -15.73 -22.82
C LEU A 81 -0.20 -16.73 -22.85
N PRO A 82 0.36 -17.10 -21.69
CA PRO A 82 1.29 -18.22 -21.57
C PRO A 82 0.72 -19.57 -22.02
N ASP A 83 1.62 -20.54 -22.21
CA ASP A 83 1.23 -21.95 -22.20
C ASP A 83 0.62 -22.34 -20.84
N ILE A 84 -0.28 -23.32 -20.85
CA ILE A 84 -0.98 -23.82 -19.65
C ILE A 84 0.02 -24.29 -18.59
N ASN A 85 1.05 -25.03 -19.02
CA ASN A 85 2.00 -25.70 -18.14
C ASN A 85 3.13 -24.78 -17.64
N LYS A 86 3.31 -23.60 -18.26
CA LYS A 86 4.31 -22.60 -17.85
C LYS A 86 3.97 -22.05 -16.46
N GLY A 87 4.98 -21.86 -15.62
CA GLY A 87 4.84 -21.30 -14.27
C GLY A 87 4.34 -22.28 -13.21
N LEU A 88 4.26 -21.80 -11.97
CA LEU A 88 3.94 -22.62 -10.78
C LEU A 88 2.60 -23.37 -10.94
N LEU A 89 2.47 -24.51 -10.24
CA LEU A 89 1.33 -25.45 -10.28
C LEU A 89 0.98 -26.09 -11.64
N GLY A 90 1.73 -25.83 -12.73
CA GLY A 90 1.50 -26.48 -14.02
C GLY A 90 0.06 -26.33 -14.52
N ASP A 91 -0.59 -27.43 -14.89
CA ASP A 91 -1.98 -27.47 -15.36
C ASP A 91 -3.04 -27.26 -14.26
N LYS A 92 -2.66 -27.27 -12.97
CA LYS A 92 -3.61 -27.16 -11.84
C LYS A 92 -4.08 -25.73 -11.57
N ALA A 93 -3.36 -24.73 -12.07
CA ALA A 93 -3.71 -23.31 -11.99
C ALA A 93 -3.89 -22.71 -13.39
N GLN A 94 -4.83 -21.77 -13.53
CA GLN A 94 -5.18 -21.20 -14.82
C GLN A 94 -4.56 -19.80 -15.01
N TRP A 95 -4.00 -19.56 -16.19
CA TRP A 95 -3.55 -18.24 -16.63
C TRP A 95 -4.72 -17.37 -17.08
N TYR A 96 -4.74 -16.12 -16.60
CA TYR A 96 -5.65 -15.05 -16.99
C TYR A 96 -4.84 -13.86 -17.50
N ARG A 97 -5.38 -13.19 -18.52
CA ARG A 97 -4.80 -11.99 -19.12
C ARG A 97 -5.51 -10.77 -18.56
N LEU A 98 -4.77 -9.84 -17.96
CA LEU A 98 -5.33 -8.54 -17.57
C LEU A 98 -5.82 -7.82 -18.84
N ARG A 99 -6.93 -7.10 -18.75
CA ARG A 99 -7.57 -6.48 -19.94
C ARG A 99 -6.94 -5.15 -20.37
N LYS A 100 -5.87 -4.72 -19.70
CA LYS A 100 -5.07 -3.53 -20.03
C LYS A 100 -3.93 -3.90 -20.99
N ASP A 101 -3.88 -3.22 -22.12
CA ASP A 101 -2.78 -3.30 -23.08
C ASP A 101 -1.70 -2.31 -22.65
N ILE A 102 -0.54 -2.82 -22.23
CA ILE A 102 0.57 -2.02 -21.70
C ILE A 102 1.12 -1.05 -22.77
N CYS A 103 0.92 -1.33 -24.06
CA CYS A 103 1.24 -0.40 -25.13
C CYS A 103 0.37 0.88 -25.12
N LEU A 104 -0.74 0.92 -24.37
CA LEU A 104 -1.71 2.04 -24.35
C LEU A 104 -2.12 2.49 -25.76
N GLY A 105 -2.36 1.54 -26.66
CA GLY A 105 -2.71 1.79 -28.07
C GLY A 105 -1.56 2.29 -28.97
N SER A 106 -0.44 2.78 -28.41
CA SER A 106 0.66 3.40 -29.16
C SER A 106 1.39 2.48 -30.16
N SER A 107 1.22 1.16 -30.05
CA SER A 107 1.87 0.17 -30.92
C SER A 107 0.87 -0.53 -31.84
N TRP A 108 1.01 -0.30 -33.15
CA TRP A 108 0.17 -0.90 -34.19
C TRP A 108 0.53 -2.36 -34.51
N SER A 109 1.74 -2.82 -34.13
CA SER A 109 2.31 -4.11 -34.52
C SER A 109 2.23 -5.16 -33.40
N LYS A 110 2.19 -4.74 -32.13
CA LYS A 110 2.04 -5.60 -30.95
C LYS A 110 1.21 -4.94 -29.85
N LYS A 111 0.59 -5.77 -29.03
CA LYS A 111 0.08 -5.44 -27.70
C LYS A 111 0.90 -6.21 -26.67
N GLN A 112 1.02 -5.70 -25.44
CA GLN A 112 1.66 -6.45 -24.36
C GLN A 112 0.74 -6.49 -23.15
N TYR A 113 0.65 -7.65 -22.49
CA TYR A 113 -0.26 -7.84 -21.37
C TYR A 113 0.48 -8.36 -20.15
N LEU A 114 0.05 -7.90 -18.97
CA LEU A 114 0.29 -8.63 -17.72
C LEU A 114 -0.67 -9.83 -17.68
N ASN A 115 -0.10 -11.00 -17.45
CA ASN A 115 -0.82 -12.24 -17.17
C ASN A 115 -0.60 -12.62 -15.72
N TYR A 116 -1.62 -13.19 -15.08
CA TYR A 116 -1.52 -13.76 -13.74
C TYR A 116 -2.12 -15.17 -13.72
N LYS A 117 -1.48 -16.07 -12.99
CA LYS A 117 -1.91 -17.45 -12.81
C LYS A 117 -2.58 -17.57 -11.45
N LYS A 118 -3.81 -18.10 -11.42
CA LYS A 118 -4.54 -18.29 -10.17
C LYS A 118 -5.20 -19.67 -10.06
N ILE A 119 -5.44 -20.06 -8.82
CA ILE A 119 -6.17 -21.28 -8.43
C ILE A 119 -7.16 -20.92 -7.33
N LYS A 120 -8.38 -21.48 -7.38
CA LYS A 120 -9.39 -21.28 -6.33
C LYS A 120 -8.91 -21.90 -5.01
N HIS A 121 -9.36 -21.35 -3.88
CA HIS A 121 -8.93 -21.82 -2.55
C HIS A 121 -9.27 -23.30 -2.31
N ASP A 122 -10.49 -23.73 -2.67
CA ASP A 122 -10.94 -25.13 -2.59
C ASP A 122 -10.01 -26.10 -3.33
N LYS A 123 -9.67 -25.78 -4.58
CA LYS A 123 -8.78 -26.59 -5.43
C LYS A 123 -7.32 -26.57 -4.98
N TYR A 124 -6.88 -25.54 -4.26
CA TYR A 124 -5.55 -25.52 -3.67
C TYR A 124 -5.46 -26.47 -2.47
N GLU A 125 -6.47 -26.49 -1.60
CA GLU A 125 -6.56 -27.42 -0.47
C GLU A 125 -6.65 -28.88 -0.94
N GLU A 126 -7.43 -29.15 -1.99
CA GLU A 126 -7.45 -30.46 -2.67
C GLU A 126 -6.06 -30.86 -3.19
N TYR A 127 -5.34 -29.93 -3.83
CA TYR A 127 -3.99 -30.15 -4.37
C TYR A 127 -2.96 -30.45 -3.27
N LEU A 128 -2.92 -29.66 -2.19
CA LEU A 128 -2.04 -29.90 -1.04
C LEU A 128 -2.36 -31.25 -0.37
N SER A 129 -3.65 -31.56 -0.20
CA SER A 129 -4.13 -32.82 0.38
C SER A 129 -3.79 -34.03 -0.49
N ALA A 130 -3.92 -33.92 -1.80
CA ALA A 130 -3.53 -34.96 -2.75
C ALA A 130 -2.00 -35.15 -2.80
N GLY A 131 -1.21 -34.09 -2.64
CA GLY A 131 0.25 -34.18 -2.50
C GLY A 131 0.64 -35.07 -1.31
N LYS A 132 0.15 -34.71 -0.12
CA LYS A 132 0.38 -35.43 1.14
C LYS A 132 -0.04 -36.90 1.04
N LYS A 133 -1.22 -37.21 0.50
CA LYS A 133 -1.73 -38.59 0.35
C LYS A 133 -0.90 -39.47 -0.59
N ASN A 134 -0.18 -38.89 -1.55
CA ASN A 134 0.62 -39.62 -2.54
C ASN A 134 2.12 -39.66 -2.21
N ASN A 135 2.53 -39.31 -0.98
CA ASN A 135 3.94 -39.12 -0.58
C ASN A 135 4.74 -38.23 -1.54
N LYS A 136 4.10 -37.24 -2.16
CA LYS A 136 4.76 -36.23 -3.00
C LYS A 136 5.05 -35.00 -2.17
N ASN A 137 6.31 -34.56 -2.17
CA ASN A 137 6.72 -33.27 -1.61
C ASN A 137 6.11 -32.12 -2.42
N VAL A 138 4.87 -31.78 -2.08
CA VAL A 138 4.19 -30.56 -2.53
C VAL A 138 4.50 -29.45 -1.54
N VAL A 139 5.07 -28.36 -2.04
CA VAL A 139 5.36 -27.16 -1.26
C VAL A 139 4.10 -26.29 -1.19
N ASP A 140 3.77 -25.83 0.00
CA ASP A 140 2.77 -24.78 0.22
C ASP A 140 3.40 -23.43 -0.12
N GLU A 141 3.19 -23.00 -1.36
CA GLU A 141 3.63 -21.69 -1.85
C GLU A 141 2.60 -21.03 -2.78
N VAL A 142 2.25 -19.80 -2.44
CA VAL A 142 1.50 -18.80 -3.24
C VAL A 142 2.22 -17.46 -3.15
N ILE A 143 1.84 -16.47 -3.97
CA ILE A 143 2.42 -15.13 -3.87
C ILE A 143 1.83 -14.42 -2.64
N ILE A 144 2.68 -13.89 -1.77
CA ILE A 144 2.32 -13.12 -0.57
C ILE A 144 2.82 -11.66 -0.61
N ASP A 145 3.79 -11.36 -1.48
CA ASP A 145 4.31 -10.00 -1.67
C ASP A 145 4.90 -9.83 -3.08
N ILE A 146 4.94 -8.59 -3.57
CA ILE A 146 5.48 -8.21 -4.88
C ILE A 146 6.34 -6.97 -4.69
N ALA A 147 7.51 -6.94 -5.31
CA ALA A 147 8.40 -5.78 -5.31
C ALA A 147 8.91 -5.51 -6.73
N VAL A 148 9.17 -4.24 -7.06
CA VAL A 148 9.79 -3.82 -8.33
C VAL A 148 11.09 -3.09 -8.02
N ALA A 149 12.17 -3.47 -8.70
CA ALA A 149 13.47 -2.83 -8.55
C ALA A 149 13.53 -1.50 -9.31
N ASP A 150 14.14 -0.50 -8.70
CA ASP A 150 14.53 0.78 -9.28
C ASP A 150 16.02 0.70 -9.67
N PRO A 151 16.36 0.53 -10.97
CA PRO A 151 17.75 0.38 -11.39
C PRO A 151 18.63 1.61 -11.17
N VAL A 152 18.03 2.78 -10.91
CA VAL A 152 18.73 4.05 -10.69
C VAL A 152 19.00 4.27 -9.20
N ASN A 153 18.10 3.87 -8.30
CA ASN A 153 18.21 4.15 -6.88
C ASN A 153 18.58 2.93 -6.02
N ASP A 154 18.18 1.70 -6.38
CA ASP A 154 18.59 0.50 -5.63
C ASP A 154 20.09 0.25 -5.73
N VAL A 155 20.70 0.58 -6.88
CA VAL A 155 22.14 0.44 -7.12
C VAL A 155 22.97 1.44 -6.29
N LYS A 156 22.37 2.52 -5.78
CA LYS A 156 23.01 3.47 -4.85
C LYS A 156 23.04 2.96 -3.41
N ILE A 157 22.34 1.86 -3.09
CA ILE A 157 22.39 1.24 -1.77
C ILE A 157 23.70 0.46 -1.69
N LYS A 158 24.59 0.89 -0.78
CA LYS A 158 25.91 0.30 -0.57
C LYS A 158 25.79 -1.21 -0.30
N GLY A 159 26.57 -2.02 -1.01
CA GLY A 159 26.53 -3.50 -0.97
C GLY A 159 25.50 -4.13 -1.92
N ASN A 160 24.60 -3.36 -2.55
CA ASN A 160 23.57 -3.86 -3.45
C ASN A 160 23.97 -3.81 -4.95
N GLU A 161 25.20 -3.37 -5.27
CA GLU A 161 25.64 -3.07 -6.64
C GLU A 161 25.58 -4.31 -7.55
N LYS A 162 25.84 -5.49 -6.97
CA LYS A 162 25.77 -6.80 -7.62
C LYS A 162 24.36 -7.39 -7.65
N LEU A 163 23.63 -7.32 -6.54
CA LEU A 163 22.36 -8.04 -6.36
C LEU A 163 21.15 -7.28 -6.89
N LYS A 164 21.19 -5.94 -6.88
CA LYS A 164 20.17 -5.03 -7.41
C LYS A 164 18.77 -5.35 -6.87
N LEU A 165 18.70 -5.67 -5.58
CA LEU A 165 17.48 -5.95 -4.85
C LEU A 165 16.67 -4.66 -4.67
N PRO A 166 15.33 -4.71 -4.83
CA PRO A 166 14.43 -3.64 -4.44
C PRO A 166 14.69 -3.19 -2.99
N LYS A 167 14.76 -1.87 -2.76
CA LYS A 167 14.90 -1.26 -1.42
C LYS A 167 13.93 -1.85 -0.39
N HIS A 168 12.68 -2.13 -0.78
CA HIS A 168 11.66 -2.81 0.05
C HIS A 168 12.11 -4.19 0.57
N ILE A 169 12.78 -4.99 -0.27
CA ILE A 169 13.33 -6.29 0.13
C ILE A 169 14.44 -6.08 1.16
N ILE A 170 15.39 -5.17 0.88
CA ILE A 170 16.51 -4.87 1.78
C ILE A 170 16.00 -4.37 3.13
N GLN A 171 15.05 -3.43 3.15
CA GLN A 171 14.40 -2.95 4.38
C GLN A 171 13.68 -4.07 5.13
N THR A 172 13.04 -5.01 4.43
CA THR A 172 12.40 -6.20 5.04
C THR A 172 13.39 -7.13 5.73
N PHE A 173 14.66 -7.19 5.28
CA PHE A 173 15.73 -7.92 5.96
C PHE A 173 16.34 -7.10 7.10
N HIS A 174 16.73 -5.85 6.85
CA HIS A 174 17.32 -4.93 7.82
C HIS A 174 16.44 -4.73 9.07
N ASN A 175 15.11 -4.65 8.91
CA ASN A 175 14.14 -4.54 10.00
C ASN A 175 13.93 -5.86 10.80
N LYS A 176 14.55 -6.96 10.37
CA LYS A 176 14.47 -8.29 11.02
C LYS A 176 15.83 -8.82 11.48
N GLN A 177 16.91 -8.12 11.16
CA GLN A 177 18.26 -8.51 11.51
C GLN A 177 18.51 -8.18 12.99
N VAL A 178 18.97 -9.18 13.75
CA VAL A 178 19.63 -8.94 15.04
C VAL A 178 21.08 -8.55 14.73
N TYR A 179 21.58 -7.52 15.41
CA TYR A 179 22.93 -6.99 15.17
C TYR A 179 23.90 -7.67 16.11
N ASP A 180 24.75 -8.52 15.55
CA ASP A 180 25.81 -9.30 16.20
C ASP A 180 27.19 -8.96 15.60
N ASP A 181 28.24 -9.57 16.14
CA ASP A 181 29.63 -9.32 15.72
C ASP A 181 29.89 -9.71 14.26
N ASP A 182 29.22 -10.76 13.74
CA ASP A 182 29.26 -11.13 12.32
C ASP A 182 28.60 -10.07 11.44
N THR A 183 27.48 -9.49 11.89
CA THR A 183 26.82 -8.37 11.22
C THR A 183 27.73 -7.11 11.25
N HIS A 184 28.42 -6.86 12.37
CA HIS A 184 29.40 -5.77 12.50
C HIS A 184 30.61 -5.99 11.57
N ALA A 185 31.14 -7.20 11.48
CA ALA A 185 32.21 -7.57 10.55
C ALA A 185 31.78 -7.37 9.09
N SER A 186 30.56 -7.75 8.73
CA SER A 186 30.00 -7.52 7.40
C SER A 186 29.86 -6.04 7.04
N PHE A 187 29.42 -5.19 7.99
CA PHE A 187 29.42 -3.74 7.77
C PHE A 187 30.83 -3.16 7.69
N THR A 188 31.79 -3.70 8.44
CA THR A 188 33.18 -3.28 8.41
C THR A 188 33.85 -3.65 7.08
N GLU A 189 33.61 -4.86 6.55
CA GLU A 189 34.01 -5.28 5.20
C GLU A 189 33.47 -4.30 4.14
N GLN A 190 32.17 -3.98 4.20
CA GLN A 190 31.53 -2.99 3.33
C GLN A 190 32.10 -1.57 3.50
N ASN A 191 32.64 -1.24 4.67
CA ASN A 191 33.19 0.07 5.01
C ASN A 191 34.72 0.19 4.84
N THR A 192 35.41 -0.83 4.30
CA THR A 192 36.86 -0.84 4.05
C THR A 192 37.39 0.32 3.21
N ASN A 193 36.57 0.98 2.38
CA ASN A 193 36.97 2.19 1.64
C ASN A 193 36.97 3.47 2.51
N ASN A 194 36.43 3.43 3.73
CA ASN A 194 36.29 4.57 4.64
C ASN A 194 37.22 4.41 5.86
N ILE A 195 38.49 4.06 5.66
CA ILE A 195 39.49 4.03 6.75
C ILE A 195 39.83 5.48 7.13
N VAL A 196 39.00 6.05 8.01
CA VAL A 196 39.40 7.20 8.83
C VAL A 196 40.38 6.71 9.88
N ASN A 197 41.67 6.79 9.56
CA ASN A 197 42.71 6.80 10.58
C ASN A 197 42.31 7.88 11.61
N ALA A 198 42.19 7.50 12.87
CA ALA A 198 42.16 8.48 13.94
C ALA A 198 43.45 9.32 13.82
N ALA A 199 43.34 10.64 14.00
CA ALA A 199 44.53 11.39 14.38
C ALA A 199 45.05 10.77 15.69
N PRO A 200 46.38 10.65 15.88
CA PRO A 200 46.90 10.22 17.18
C PRO A 200 46.28 11.11 18.26
N VAL A 201 45.85 10.47 19.35
CA VAL A 201 45.38 11.19 20.54
C VAL A 201 46.54 12.06 21.01
N ASP A 202 46.26 13.31 21.37
CA ASP A 202 47.28 14.19 21.95
C ASP A 202 47.81 13.52 23.23
N ASP A 203 49.13 13.49 23.44
CA ASP A 203 49.75 12.84 24.61
C ASP A 203 49.19 13.41 25.93
N GLN A 204 48.69 14.66 25.92
CA GLN A 204 48.01 15.26 27.07
C GLN A 204 46.62 14.65 27.33
N ILE A 205 45.83 14.41 26.28
CA ILE A 205 44.50 13.79 26.38
C ILE A 205 44.63 12.30 26.74
N GLN A 206 45.65 11.63 26.20
CA GLN A 206 45.99 10.25 26.57
C GLN A 206 46.32 10.16 28.07
N ALA A 207 47.13 11.09 28.60
CA ALA A 207 47.47 11.16 30.01
C ALA A 207 46.27 11.53 30.92
N GLU A 208 45.35 12.40 30.48
CA GLU A 208 44.12 12.68 31.21
C GLU A 208 43.24 11.43 31.33
N LEU A 209 42.97 10.73 30.22
CA LEU A 209 42.18 9.49 30.18
C LEU A 209 42.78 8.38 31.07
N GLU A 210 44.10 8.22 31.07
CA GLU A 210 44.80 7.27 31.96
C GLU A 210 44.75 7.70 33.45
N SER A 211 44.54 8.99 33.75
CA SER A 211 44.41 9.51 35.11
C SER A 211 42.97 9.49 35.66
N GLU A 212 41.96 9.51 34.79
CA GLU A 212 40.54 9.42 35.14
C GLU A 212 40.09 7.96 35.26
N GLY A 213 40.41 7.12 34.27
CA GLY A 213 40.01 5.70 34.25
C GLY A 213 40.50 4.89 35.46
N ASN A 214 41.60 5.32 36.10
CA ASN A 214 42.15 4.68 37.30
C ASN A 214 41.51 5.16 38.62
N LYS A 215 40.66 6.20 38.59
CA LYS A 215 39.86 6.67 39.75
C LYS A 215 38.47 6.07 39.72
N ASP A 216 37.80 6.12 38.57
CA ASP A 216 36.41 5.69 38.43
C ASP A 216 36.23 4.18 38.61
N VAL A 217 37.24 3.37 38.25
CA VAL A 217 37.21 1.91 38.51
C VAL A 217 37.25 1.63 40.03
N ALA A 218 38.06 2.35 40.79
CA ALA A 218 38.16 2.15 42.24
C ALA A 218 36.86 2.53 42.95
N THR A 219 36.29 3.70 42.66
CA THR A 219 35.02 4.14 43.26
C THR A 219 33.84 3.32 42.78
N ALA A 220 33.80 2.87 41.51
CA ALA A 220 32.74 1.97 41.02
C ALA A 220 32.78 0.59 41.69
N GLU A 221 33.97 0.07 42.05
CA GLU A 221 34.08 -1.24 42.70
C GLU A 221 33.85 -1.19 44.21
N GLU A 222 34.17 -0.07 44.89
CA GLU A 222 33.71 0.17 46.27
C GLU A 222 32.19 0.38 46.33
N ASN A 223 31.63 1.22 45.46
CA ASN A 223 30.19 1.47 45.40
C ASN A 223 29.39 0.19 45.10
N ARG A 224 29.88 -0.70 44.22
CA ARG A 224 29.25 -2.02 44.01
C ARG A 224 29.24 -2.88 45.25
N LYS A 225 30.34 -2.94 46.00
CA LYS A 225 30.43 -3.75 47.23
C LYS A 225 29.55 -3.16 48.35
N GLU A 226 29.39 -1.85 48.41
CA GLU A 226 28.36 -1.22 49.25
C GLU A 226 26.93 -1.54 48.77
N GLU A 227 26.62 -1.47 47.48
CA GLU A 227 25.27 -1.81 46.98
C GLU A 227 24.91 -3.29 47.13
N GLU A 228 25.86 -4.20 46.95
CA GLU A 228 25.66 -5.65 47.14
C GLU A 228 25.46 -5.98 48.62
N SER A 229 26.29 -5.46 49.54
CA SER A 229 26.09 -5.65 50.99
C SER A 229 24.81 -4.99 51.52
N LYS A 230 24.39 -3.85 50.96
CA LYS A 230 23.08 -3.23 51.29
C LYS A 230 21.91 -4.06 50.77
N LYS A 231 22.03 -4.70 49.60
CA LYS A 231 21.02 -5.64 49.09
C LYS A 231 20.88 -6.87 49.97
N GLU A 232 21.98 -7.51 50.36
CA GLU A 232 21.93 -8.68 51.25
C GLU A 232 21.26 -8.32 52.58
N GLN A 233 21.59 -7.17 53.20
CA GLN A 233 20.92 -6.72 54.42
C GLN A 233 19.45 -6.32 54.23
N ASP A 234 19.08 -5.74 53.09
CA ASP A 234 17.69 -5.39 52.80
C ASP A 234 16.84 -6.62 52.44
N ASP A 235 17.40 -7.65 51.84
CA ASP A 235 16.68 -8.90 51.53
C ASP A 235 16.54 -9.79 52.77
N GLU A 236 17.56 -9.91 53.64
CA GLU A 236 17.40 -10.52 54.98
C GLU A 236 16.31 -9.82 55.80
N ARG A 237 16.21 -8.48 55.71
CA ARG A 237 15.15 -7.70 56.36
C ARG A 237 13.76 -7.91 55.75
N LYS A 238 13.66 -8.14 54.44
CA LYS A 238 12.38 -8.42 53.77
C LYS A 238 11.85 -9.80 54.11
N ASP A 239 12.70 -10.81 54.19
CA ASP A 239 12.29 -12.17 54.57
C ASP A 239 11.82 -12.21 56.02
N ALA A 240 12.55 -11.56 56.95
CA ALA A 240 12.09 -11.39 58.33
C ALA A 240 10.73 -10.64 58.43
N ALA A 241 10.53 -9.61 57.60
CA ALA A 241 9.28 -8.86 57.56
C ALA A 241 8.11 -9.65 56.93
N GLN A 242 8.35 -10.63 56.06
CA GLN A 242 7.30 -11.46 55.45
C GLN A 242 6.73 -12.53 56.40
N GLU A 243 7.49 -12.96 57.42
CA GLU A 243 6.94 -13.83 58.48
C GLU A 243 6.05 -13.04 59.44
N ASP A 244 6.52 -11.88 59.93
CA ASP A 244 5.76 -11.03 60.86
C ASP A 244 4.48 -10.43 60.23
N ALA A 245 4.49 -10.20 58.91
CA ALA A 245 3.31 -9.75 58.15
C ALA A 245 2.19 -10.80 58.02
N LYS A 246 2.47 -12.10 58.22
CA LYS A 246 1.47 -13.17 58.10
C LYS A 246 0.54 -13.30 59.30
N GLU A 247 0.93 -12.86 60.50
CA GLU A 247 0.05 -12.96 61.69
C GLU A 247 -0.88 -11.75 61.89
N LYS A 248 -0.56 -10.58 61.33
CA LYS A 248 -1.30 -9.32 61.61
C LYS A 248 -2.31 -8.90 60.53
N GLY A 249 -2.57 -9.75 59.54
CA GLY A 249 -3.58 -9.53 58.49
C GLY A 249 -5.05 -9.68 58.93
N LYS A 250 -5.44 -9.17 60.11
CA LYS A 250 -6.76 -9.41 60.73
C LYS A 250 -7.37 -8.24 61.54
N GLU A 251 -7.14 -6.98 61.17
CA GLU A 251 -8.07 -5.90 61.59
C GLU A 251 -8.03 -4.66 60.66
N ALA A 252 -9.18 -3.99 60.51
CA ALA A 252 -9.45 -2.73 59.77
C ALA A 252 -8.99 -2.64 58.29
N GLU A 253 -9.81 -2.30 57.27
CA GLU A 253 -11.18 -1.78 57.23
C GLU A 253 -11.52 -0.63 58.20
N LYS A 254 -11.02 0.59 57.92
CA LYS A 254 -11.80 1.85 58.01
C LYS A 254 -11.01 3.12 57.63
N LEU A 255 -11.73 4.09 57.03
CA LEU A 255 -11.43 5.55 56.98
C LEU A 255 -10.23 6.02 56.11
N LYS A 256 -10.14 7.27 55.60
CA LYS A 256 -11.13 8.15 54.92
C LYS A 256 -10.48 9.46 54.36
N GLN A 257 -10.76 9.81 53.09
CA GLN A 257 -10.95 11.17 52.48
C GLN A 257 -9.88 12.32 52.58
N SER A 258 -9.96 13.26 51.60
CA SER A 258 -9.34 14.64 51.49
C SER A 258 -7.80 14.73 51.32
N SER A 259 -7.19 15.72 50.63
CA SER A 259 -7.60 16.94 49.85
C SER A 259 -6.57 17.19 48.70
N GLU A 260 -6.84 17.84 47.55
CA GLU A 260 -6.82 19.30 47.22
C GLU A 260 -5.65 20.12 47.87
N GLN A 261 -4.94 21.06 47.20
CA GLN A 261 -4.99 21.65 45.83
C GLN A 261 -3.69 22.45 45.46
N ASN A 262 -3.43 22.72 44.16
CA ASN A 262 -2.62 23.85 43.58
C ASN A 262 -1.10 24.00 43.94
N ASP A 263 -0.24 24.86 43.33
CA ASP A 263 -0.39 25.94 42.31
C ASP A 263 0.86 26.09 41.36
N ASN A 264 0.90 27.12 40.49
CA ASN A 264 1.91 27.38 39.43
C ASN A 264 3.21 28.10 39.88
N ASP A 265 4.31 28.04 39.07
CA ASP A 265 4.87 29.23 38.37
C ASP A 265 6.03 28.96 37.36
N GLN A 266 6.27 29.93 36.46
CA GLN A 266 7.42 30.10 35.52
C GLN A 266 7.53 31.61 35.22
N PRO A 267 8.68 32.26 34.86
CA PRO A 267 9.21 32.20 33.46
C PRO A 267 10.69 32.70 33.20
N LYS A 268 11.07 32.83 31.90
CA LYS A 268 12.13 33.72 31.28
C LYS A 268 13.63 33.39 31.45
N ASP A 269 14.59 33.94 30.66
CA ASP A 269 14.77 34.32 29.21
C ASP A 269 16.21 34.94 29.06
N PHE A 270 16.90 34.87 27.90
CA PHE A 270 17.84 35.90 27.34
C PHE A 270 18.63 35.47 26.05
N GLU A 271 18.98 36.45 25.19
CA GLU A 271 19.76 36.42 23.93
C GLU A 271 21.10 37.23 24.05
N GLU A 272 22.02 37.53 23.08
CA GLU A 272 22.35 37.32 21.64
C GLU A 272 23.87 37.75 21.48
N GLU A 273 24.70 37.79 20.40
CA GLU A 273 24.82 37.41 18.96
C GLU A 273 26.35 37.56 18.58
N ILE A 274 26.72 37.47 17.29
CA ILE A 274 27.87 38.10 16.55
C ILE A 274 29.11 37.22 16.23
N LYS A 275 29.59 37.37 14.98
CA LYS A 275 30.82 36.79 14.37
C LYS A 275 31.84 37.87 13.94
N PRO A 276 33.07 37.46 13.58
CA PRO A 276 33.64 37.84 12.27
C PRO A 276 34.33 36.66 11.51
N GLU A 277 34.87 36.90 10.31
CA GLU A 277 35.26 35.85 9.34
C GLU A 277 36.76 35.77 8.94
N SER A 278 37.21 34.54 8.65
CA SER A 278 38.28 34.18 7.67
C SER A 278 39.75 34.46 8.11
N PRO A 279 40.80 33.87 7.47
CA PRO A 279 40.87 33.26 6.13
C PRO A 279 41.14 31.73 6.07
N LYS A 280 41.40 31.27 4.85
CA LYS A 280 41.42 29.87 4.34
C LYS A 280 42.61 29.04 4.83
N ASP A 281 42.40 27.73 4.95
CA ASP A 281 43.44 26.71 4.68
C ASP A 281 42.83 25.39 4.15
N GLU A 282 43.68 24.42 3.80
CA GLU A 282 43.37 23.35 2.83
C GLU A 282 42.42 22.20 3.27
N LYS A 283 42.00 21.40 2.28
CA LYS A 283 41.05 20.30 2.43
C LYS A 283 41.57 19.16 3.33
N LYS A 284 40.96 19.01 4.50
CA LYS A 284 40.73 17.70 5.14
C LYS A 284 39.25 17.35 5.00
N ASP A 285 38.93 16.08 4.81
CA ASP A 285 37.53 15.63 4.76
C ASP A 285 36.84 15.89 6.11
N LYS A 286 35.94 16.87 6.11
CA LYS A 286 35.16 17.22 7.30
C LYS A 286 34.14 16.11 7.55
N ARG A 287 34.16 15.54 8.76
CA ARG A 287 33.08 14.66 9.23
C ARG A 287 31.76 15.42 9.12
N GLU A 288 30.80 14.85 8.40
CA GLU A 288 29.47 15.44 8.24
C GLU A 288 28.70 15.30 9.57
N ILE A 289 28.61 16.38 10.34
CA ILE A 289 27.89 16.39 11.62
C ILE A 289 26.39 16.51 11.31
N VAL A 290 25.74 15.36 11.21
CA VAL A 290 24.31 15.26 10.97
C VAL A 290 23.54 15.54 12.26
N THR A 291 22.85 16.68 12.32
CA THR A 291 22.10 17.14 13.51
C THR A 291 20.76 16.43 13.73
N ASN A 292 20.26 15.70 12.73
CA ASN A 292 18.94 15.06 12.74
C ASN A 292 19.06 13.54 12.47
N ARG A 293 18.45 12.72 13.34
CA ARG A 293 18.48 11.24 13.25
C ARG A 293 17.85 10.66 11.97
N ASN A 294 17.07 11.46 11.24
CA ASN A 294 16.48 11.08 9.96
C ASN A 294 17.42 11.29 8.77
N ASP A 295 18.36 12.23 8.89
CA ASP A 295 19.30 12.59 7.81
C ASP A 295 20.59 11.75 7.87
N LEU A 296 20.73 10.89 8.90
CA LEU A 296 21.79 9.89 8.99
C LEU A 296 21.66 8.88 7.84
N ASN A 297 22.71 8.77 7.04
CA ASN A 297 22.87 7.72 6.03
C ASN A 297 22.99 6.32 6.67
N ARG A 298 21.84 5.75 7.07
CA ARG A 298 21.77 4.43 7.71
C ARG A 298 22.26 3.36 6.73
N VAL A 299 23.36 2.70 7.07
CA VAL A 299 23.89 1.57 6.32
C VAL A 299 22.86 0.43 6.41
N LEU A 300 22.21 0.12 5.29
CA LEU A 300 21.25 -0.98 5.22
C LEU A 300 22.01 -2.31 5.14
N TYR A 301 21.58 -3.30 5.92
CA TYR A 301 22.09 -4.66 5.78
C TYR A 301 21.59 -5.26 4.46
N VAL A 302 22.46 -5.41 3.48
CA VAL A 302 22.15 -6.07 2.21
C VAL A 302 22.35 -7.59 2.37
N PRO A 303 21.29 -8.41 2.25
CA PRO A 303 21.38 -9.85 2.47
C PRO A 303 22.07 -10.57 1.30
N LYS A 304 22.81 -11.65 1.60
CA LYS A 304 23.35 -12.58 0.58
C LYS A 304 22.20 -13.28 -0.17
N MET A 305 22.40 -13.64 -1.44
CA MET A 305 21.35 -14.14 -2.33
C MET A 305 20.67 -15.42 -1.78
N GLU A 306 21.43 -16.26 -1.09
CA GLU A 306 20.95 -17.49 -0.44
C GLU A 306 19.89 -17.17 0.63
N ALA A 307 20.08 -16.08 1.38
CA ALA A 307 19.11 -15.60 2.36
C ALA A 307 17.85 -15.02 1.67
N VAL A 308 18.03 -14.27 0.58
CA VAL A 308 16.92 -13.77 -0.26
C VAL A 308 16.04 -14.93 -0.73
N LEU A 309 16.63 -15.94 -1.36
CA LEU A 309 15.93 -17.13 -1.84
C LEU A 309 15.27 -17.93 -0.70
N LYS A 310 15.98 -18.12 0.42
CA LYS A 310 15.45 -18.81 1.62
C LYS A 310 14.25 -18.07 2.25
N SER A 311 14.15 -16.75 2.08
CA SER A 311 13.01 -15.94 2.55
C SER A 311 11.77 -15.98 1.63
N GLY A 312 11.85 -16.72 0.53
CA GLY A 312 10.78 -16.87 -0.46
C GLY A 312 10.81 -15.84 -1.60
N TRP A 313 11.69 -14.83 -1.55
CA TRP A 313 11.84 -13.86 -2.65
C TRP A 313 12.55 -14.48 -3.86
N ARG A 314 11.93 -14.38 -5.03
CA ARG A 314 12.44 -14.89 -6.32
C ARG A 314 12.29 -13.82 -7.39
N TYR A 315 13.35 -13.56 -8.16
CA TYR A 315 13.26 -12.70 -9.35
C TYR A 315 12.39 -13.36 -10.43
N LYS A 316 11.61 -12.56 -11.16
CA LYS A 316 10.72 -13.06 -12.22
C LYS A 316 11.11 -12.54 -13.61
N SER A 317 10.81 -11.28 -13.89
CA SER A 317 11.15 -10.56 -15.11
C SER A 317 10.90 -9.07 -14.87
N ASN A 318 11.35 -8.19 -15.77
CA ASN A 318 10.91 -6.78 -15.78
C ASN A 318 11.17 -6.01 -14.47
N GLY A 319 12.26 -6.35 -13.76
CA GLY A 319 12.60 -5.79 -12.44
C GLY A 319 11.77 -6.34 -11.27
N ILE A 320 10.79 -7.20 -11.54
CA ILE A 320 9.84 -7.69 -10.54
C ILE A 320 10.41 -8.89 -9.79
N TRP A 321 10.27 -8.83 -8.47
CA TRP A 321 10.49 -9.90 -7.53
C TRP A 321 9.16 -10.32 -6.92
N LEU A 322 8.97 -11.63 -6.76
CA LEU A 322 7.79 -12.23 -6.16
C LEU A 322 8.20 -12.92 -4.85
N LYS A 323 7.43 -12.70 -3.79
CA LYS A 323 7.62 -13.43 -2.54
C LYS A 323 6.64 -14.58 -2.46
N TYR A 324 7.20 -15.78 -2.42
CA TYR A 324 6.48 -17.01 -2.18
C TYR A 324 6.41 -17.31 -0.68
N GLY A 325 5.27 -17.82 -0.23
CA GLY A 325 5.07 -18.27 1.15
C GLY A 325 3.79 -19.08 1.29
N PRO A 326 3.53 -19.67 2.47
CA PRO A 326 2.36 -20.50 2.69
C PRO A 326 1.07 -19.73 2.46
N HIS A 327 0.07 -20.41 1.91
CA HIS A 327 -1.22 -19.80 1.63
C HIS A 327 -1.90 -19.27 2.89
N SER A 328 -2.60 -18.15 2.74
CA SER A 328 -3.31 -17.49 3.83
C SER A 328 -4.38 -16.58 3.25
N SER A 329 -5.62 -16.74 3.72
CA SER A 329 -6.75 -15.88 3.34
C SER A 329 -6.59 -14.41 3.75
N LYS A 330 -5.58 -14.07 4.57
CA LYS A 330 -5.23 -12.69 4.97
C LYS A 330 -4.03 -12.13 4.20
N ASN A 331 -2.99 -12.95 3.98
CA ASN A 331 -1.69 -12.46 3.52
C ASN A 331 -1.37 -12.78 2.05
N ALA A 332 -2.05 -13.75 1.43
CA ALA A 332 -1.84 -14.08 0.03
C ALA A 332 -2.39 -13.00 -0.91
N VAL A 333 -1.73 -12.82 -2.05
CA VAL A 333 -2.19 -11.92 -3.12
C VAL A 333 -3.40 -12.56 -3.82
N SER A 334 -4.52 -11.83 -3.84
CA SER A 334 -5.81 -12.29 -4.37
C SER A 334 -6.24 -11.50 -5.63
N ALA A 335 -5.65 -10.34 -5.87
CA ALA A 335 -5.85 -9.52 -7.05
C ALA A 335 -4.55 -8.82 -7.45
N ILE A 336 -4.38 -8.58 -8.75
CA ILE A 336 -3.28 -7.80 -9.33
C ILE A 336 -3.80 -7.05 -10.55
N ASP A 337 -3.35 -5.81 -10.71
CA ASP A 337 -3.77 -4.88 -11.76
C ASP A 337 -2.60 -3.93 -12.13
N LEU A 338 -2.77 -3.16 -13.20
CA LEU A 338 -1.82 -2.14 -13.65
C LEU A 338 -2.45 -0.75 -13.65
N LEU A 339 -1.68 0.23 -13.20
CA LEU A 339 -2.02 1.65 -13.31
C LEU A 339 -0.87 2.40 -14.00
N PHE A 340 -1.16 3.56 -14.58
CA PHE A 340 -0.26 4.26 -15.49
C PHE A 340 -0.13 5.75 -15.13
N GLY A 341 1.05 6.32 -15.43
CA GLY A 341 1.36 7.74 -15.25
C GLY A 341 2.14 8.08 -13.97
N TYR A 342 2.94 9.16 -14.01
CA TYR A 342 3.85 9.52 -12.90
C TYR A 342 3.15 9.94 -11.59
N GLU A 343 1.92 10.44 -11.68
CA GLU A 343 1.06 10.80 -10.53
C GLU A 343 -0.13 9.83 -10.40
N THR A 344 0.10 8.55 -10.71
CA THR A 344 -0.90 7.50 -10.53
C THR A 344 -1.04 7.09 -9.07
N VAL A 345 -2.26 6.76 -8.66
CA VAL A 345 -2.65 6.44 -7.28
C VAL A 345 -3.67 5.31 -7.28
N ASP A 346 -3.73 4.54 -6.20
CA ASP A 346 -4.75 3.52 -6.00
C ASP A 346 -5.48 3.81 -4.67
N PRO A 347 -6.65 4.47 -4.69
CA PRO A 347 -7.38 4.83 -3.49
C PRO A 347 -8.12 3.64 -2.87
N ARG A 348 -8.14 2.46 -3.53
CA ARG A 348 -8.91 1.29 -3.10
C ARG A 348 -8.35 0.74 -1.77
N PRO A 349 -9.11 0.77 -0.65
CA PRO A 349 -8.63 0.24 0.63
C PRO A 349 -8.21 -1.22 0.52
N ASN A 350 -7.09 -1.57 1.16
CA ASN A 350 -6.36 -2.85 1.10
C ASN A 350 -5.62 -3.21 -0.21
N TRP A 351 -5.60 -2.32 -1.21
CA TRP A 351 -4.68 -2.40 -2.34
C TRP A 351 -3.31 -1.79 -2.03
N ASN A 352 -2.32 -2.15 -2.84
CA ASN A 352 -0.90 -1.86 -2.61
C ASN A 352 -0.27 -1.45 -3.95
N LEU A 353 -0.30 -0.15 -4.27
CA LEU A 353 0.42 0.41 -5.40
C LEU A 353 1.93 0.42 -5.13
N ILE A 354 2.70 -0.30 -5.94
CA ILE A 354 4.16 -0.24 -5.91
C ILE A 354 4.58 1.05 -6.61
N LYS A 355 5.15 2.01 -5.87
CA LYS A 355 5.55 3.34 -6.38
C LYS A 355 6.78 3.33 -7.32
N THR A 356 7.30 2.16 -7.66
CA THR A 356 8.40 1.97 -8.62
C THR A 356 7.83 1.40 -9.93
N PRO A 357 8.07 2.03 -11.09
CA PRO A 357 7.50 1.57 -12.36
C PRO A 357 8.19 0.30 -12.88
N ILE A 358 7.45 -0.50 -13.64
CA ILE A 358 7.90 -1.74 -14.25
C ILE A 358 8.92 -1.43 -15.37
N ILE A 359 10.05 -2.13 -15.40
CA ILE A 359 11.12 -1.90 -16.38
C ILE A 359 11.04 -2.85 -17.58
N GLY A 360 11.41 -2.38 -18.77
CA GLY A 360 11.50 -3.22 -19.98
C GLY A 360 10.16 -3.74 -20.50
N VAL A 361 9.05 -3.07 -20.18
CA VAL A 361 7.73 -3.27 -20.79
C VAL A 361 7.47 -2.21 -21.89
N SER A 362 6.38 -2.36 -22.63
CA SER A 362 6.14 -1.65 -23.91
C SER A 362 5.31 -0.36 -23.81
N ASN A 363 5.25 0.28 -22.65
CA ASN A 363 4.46 1.49 -22.42
C ASN A 363 5.08 2.75 -23.06
N PRO A 364 4.29 3.81 -23.29
CA PRO A 364 4.81 5.14 -23.63
C PRO A 364 5.73 5.67 -22.51
N SER A 365 6.83 6.35 -22.87
CA SER A 365 7.85 6.81 -21.91
C SER A 365 7.38 7.94 -20.97
N ASP A 366 6.30 8.64 -21.36
CA ASP A 366 5.58 9.63 -20.57
C ASP A 366 4.48 9.01 -19.68
N LEU A 367 4.08 7.77 -19.94
CA LEU A 367 3.07 7.00 -19.19
C LEU A 367 3.69 5.70 -18.61
N PRO A 368 4.56 5.78 -17.59
CA PRO A 368 5.11 4.62 -16.89
C PRO A 368 4.01 3.72 -16.30
N ALA A 369 4.21 2.41 -16.37
CA ALA A 369 3.29 1.41 -15.83
C ALA A 369 3.72 0.92 -14.44
N TYR A 370 2.78 0.77 -13.51
CA TYR A 370 2.98 0.35 -12.12
C TYR A 370 2.10 -0.84 -11.78
N ILE A 371 2.57 -1.70 -10.86
CA ILE A 371 1.75 -2.79 -10.32
C ILE A 371 0.99 -2.29 -9.09
N THR A 372 -0.31 -2.56 -9.06
CA THR A 372 -1.09 -2.54 -7.81
C THR A 372 -1.67 -3.92 -7.52
N PHE A 373 -1.76 -4.29 -6.25
CA PHE A 373 -2.23 -5.62 -5.85
C PHE A 373 -2.91 -5.64 -4.48
N ARG A 374 -3.85 -6.57 -4.31
CA ARG A 374 -4.59 -6.78 -3.05
C ARG A 374 -4.06 -8.02 -2.32
N ARG A 375 -3.71 -7.88 -1.04
CA ARG A 375 -3.52 -9.01 -0.13
C ARG A 375 -4.82 -9.29 0.62
N GLY A 376 -5.15 -10.57 0.82
CA GLY A 376 -6.33 -10.99 1.58
C GLY A 376 -7.67 -10.78 0.84
N PRO A 377 -8.80 -10.61 1.56
CA PRO A 377 -10.14 -10.63 0.98
C PRO A 377 -10.51 -9.35 0.21
N LYS A 378 -11.56 -9.41 -0.65
CA LYS A 378 -12.33 -8.23 -1.06
C LYS A 378 -13.00 -7.65 0.19
N ILE A 379 -12.75 -6.37 0.48
CA ILE A 379 -13.47 -5.60 1.50
C ILE A 379 -14.79 -5.13 0.89
N ASP A 380 -15.86 -5.19 1.67
CA ASP A 380 -17.14 -4.54 1.33
C ASP A 380 -17.09 -3.09 1.85
N TYR A 381 -16.64 -2.16 1.01
CA TYR A 381 -16.44 -0.77 1.46
C TYR A 381 -17.71 -0.12 2.01
N LYS A 382 -18.89 -0.47 1.46
CA LYS A 382 -20.18 0.11 1.89
C LYS A 382 -20.59 -0.38 3.27
N LYS A 383 -20.17 -1.59 3.65
CA LYS A 383 -20.39 -2.18 4.98
C LYS A 383 -19.29 -1.85 6.00
N GLU A 384 -18.03 -1.77 5.57
CA GLU A 384 -16.86 -1.65 6.44
C GLU A 384 -16.35 -0.20 6.60
N ILE A 385 -16.71 0.70 5.67
CA ILE A 385 -16.17 2.08 5.57
C ILE A 385 -17.29 3.11 5.28
N GLY A 386 -18.45 2.69 4.77
CA GLY A 386 -19.56 3.56 4.36
C GLY A 386 -20.03 4.50 5.48
N THR A 387 -20.02 5.80 5.20
CA THR A 387 -20.40 6.85 6.14
C THR A 387 -21.86 7.23 5.95
N THR A 388 -22.64 7.29 7.05
CA THR A 388 -24.01 7.80 6.99
C THR A 388 -23.98 9.33 6.97
N LEU A 389 -24.55 9.95 5.94
CA LEU A 389 -24.71 11.40 5.87
C LEU A 389 -25.56 11.89 7.04
N THR A 390 -25.03 12.83 7.81
CA THR A 390 -25.64 13.37 9.03
C THR A 390 -25.39 14.87 9.10
N MET A 391 -26.29 15.60 9.77
CA MET A 391 -26.06 17.01 10.09
C MET A 391 -24.91 17.13 11.09
N ASN A 392 -24.06 18.14 10.95
CA ASN A 392 -22.98 18.40 11.91
C ASN A 392 -23.53 19.02 13.22
N SER A 393 -22.64 19.27 14.19
CA SER A 393 -23.01 19.75 15.54
C SER A 393 -23.69 21.12 15.59
N GLU A 394 -23.76 21.86 14.48
CA GLU A 394 -24.48 23.14 14.36
C GLU A 394 -25.84 23.00 13.62
N ASP A 395 -26.30 21.77 13.39
CA ASP A 395 -27.45 21.43 12.53
C ASP A 395 -27.30 21.98 11.10
N LYS A 396 -26.09 21.83 10.54
CA LYS A 396 -25.72 22.25 9.18
C LYS A 396 -25.17 21.07 8.38
N PHE A 397 -25.14 21.23 7.06
CA PHE A 397 -24.54 20.29 6.13
C PHE A 397 -23.92 21.06 4.95
N LYS A 398 -22.61 20.92 4.74
CA LYS A 398 -21.85 21.59 3.67
C LYS A 398 -21.58 20.63 2.52
N ILE A 399 -22.12 20.96 1.34
CA ILE A 399 -21.80 20.29 0.08
C ILE A 399 -20.77 21.12 -0.69
N LEU A 400 -19.70 20.49 -1.17
CA LEU A 400 -18.80 21.07 -2.16
C LEU A 400 -19.11 20.47 -3.54
N GLN A 401 -19.58 21.29 -4.48
CA GLN A 401 -19.73 20.89 -5.87
C GLN A 401 -18.40 21.05 -6.63
N ILE A 402 -18.06 20.05 -7.45
CA ILE A 402 -16.89 20.03 -8.32
C ILE A 402 -17.33 19.51 -9.69
N ALA A 403 -16.74 20.03 -10.77
CA ALA A 403 -17.06 19.71 -12.16
C ALA A 403 -15.80 19.84 -13.03
N ASP A 404 -15.83 19.29 -14.24
CA ASP A 404 -14.87 19.61 -15.33
C ASP A 404 -13.39 19.53 -14.90
N LEU A 405 -13.01 18.44 -14.21
CA LEU A 405 -11.64 18.25 -13.75
C LEU A 405 -10.69 17.77 -14.86
N HIS A 406 -11.25 17.11 -15.89
CA HIS A 406 -10.55 16.71 -17.11
C HIS A 406 -9.19 16.02 -16.85
N PHE A 407 -9.13 15.15 -15.84
CA PHE A 407 -7.90 14.43 -15.48
C PHE A 407 -7.43 13.48 -16.58
N SER A 408 -6.11 13.38 -16.72
CA SER A 408 -5.45 12.55 -17.73
C SER A 408 -4.78 11.33 -17.09
N THR A 409 -4.33 10.36 -17.90
CA THR A 409 -3.50 9.27 -17.35
C THR A 409 -2.13 9.81 -16.90
N GLY A 410 -1.63 10.89 -17.51
CA GLY A 410 -0.29 11.46 -17.28
C GLY A 410 -0.24 12.61 -16.27
N TYR A 411 0.36 13.73 -16.68
CA TYR A 411 0.40 15.01 -15.95
C TYR A 411 -0.60 16.05 -16.53
N GLY A 412 -1.43 15.63 -17.48
CA GLY A 412 -2.21 16.53 -18.33
C GLY A 412 -1.38 17.44 -19.23
N LYS A 413 -2.07 18.32 -19.95
CA LYS A 413 -1.50 19.45 -20.68
C LYS A 413 -2.40 20.66 -20.43
N CYS A 414 -1.81 21.78 -20.05
CA CYS A 414 -2.57 23.00 -19.84
C CYS A 414 -2.92 23.62 -21.18
N LEU A 415 -4.19 23.52 -21.58
CA LEU A 415 -4.76 24.20 -22.75
C LEU A 415 -5.08 25.65 -22.37
N ASP A 416 -4.78 26.58 -23.28
CA ASP A 416 -4.99 28.04 -23.15
C ASP A 416 -4.80 28.65 -21.74
N PRO A 417 -3.67 28.36 -21.05
CA PRO A 417 -3.50 28.72 -19.65
C PRO A 417 -3.31 30.22 -19.45
N GLN A 418 -4.05 30.80 -18.50
CA GLN A 418 -3.98 32.21 -18.15
C GLN A 418 -3.23 32.40 -16.81
N PRO A 419 -2.19 33.25 -16.71
CA PRO A 419 -1.53 33.96 -17.82
C PRO A 419 -0.71 33.01 -18.72
N PRO A 420 -0.46 33.37 -19.99
CA PRO A 420 0.22 32.46 -20.95
C PRO A 420 1.67 32.14 -20.56
N SER A 421 2.31 33.00 -19.76
CA SER A 421 3.61 32.75 -19.15
C SER A 421 3.63 31.49 -18.26
N SER A 422 2.48 31.09 -17.72
CA SER A 422 2.35 29.90 -16.88
C SER A 422 2.32 28.57 -17.65
N ALA A 423 2.30 28.59 -19.00
CA ALA A 423 2.28 27.39 -19.85
C ALA A 423 3.56 26.56 -19.79
N LYS A 424 4.72 27.20 -19.60
CA LYS A 424 6.02 26.53 -19.68
C LYS A 424 6.22 25.57 -18.49
N GLY A 425 6.33 24.27 -18.78
CA GLY A 425 6.44 23.24 -17.75
C GLY A 425 5.13 23.00 -16.98
N CYS A 426 3.99 23.45 -17.52
CA CYS A 426 2.70 23.31 -16.89
C CYS A 426 2.23 21.85 -16.89
N LYS A 427 1.96 21.32 -15.70
CA LYS A 427 1.22 20.09 -15.47
C LYS A 427 -0.20 20.49 -15.06
N ALA A 428 -1.22 20.04 -15.79
CA ALA A 428 -2.60 20.43 -15.52
C ALA A 428 -3.09 19.70 -14.27
N ASP A 429 -3.08 18.36 -14.32
CA ASP A 429 -3.49 17.45 -13.26
C ASP A 429 -2.90 17.82 -11.89
N SER A 430 -1.59 18.10 -11.82
CA SER A 430 -0.92 18.43 -10.57
C SER A 430 -1.41 19.74 -9.96
N ARG A 431 -1.70 20.76 -10.80
CA ARG A 431 -2.29 22.04 -10.34
C ARG A 431 -3.75 21.85 -9.91
N THR A 432 -4.52 21.05 -10.65
CA THR A 432 -5.90 20.71 -10.31
C THR A 432 -5.96 19.96 -8.97
N LEU A 433 -5.07 18.99 -8.74
CA LEU A 433 -4.91 18.31 -7.45
C LEU A 433 -4.51 19.28 -6.33
N GLU A 434 -3.51 20.14 -6.54
CA GLU A 434 -3.09 21.14 -5.53
C GLU A 434 -4.26 22.04 -5.12
N PHE A 435 -5.02 22.53 -6.10
CA PHE A 435 -6.21 23.35 -5.88
C PHE A 435 -7.31 22.61 -5.11
N ILE A 436 -7.69 21.41 -5.55
CA ILE A 436 -8.75 20.61 -4.89
C ILE A 436 -8.37 20.27 -3.45
N ASN A 437 -7.14 19.81 -3.22
CA ASN A 437 -6.67 19.49 -1.86
C ASN A 437 -6.78 20.72 -0.95
N LYS A 438 -6.30 21.88 -1.42
CA LYS A 438 -6.39 23.14 -0.67
C LYS A 438 -7.83 23.58 -0.39
N VAL A 439 -8.74 23.41 -1.34
CA VAL A 439 -10.17 23.71 -1.14
C VAL A 439 -10.79 22.76 -0.11
N LEU A 440 -10.51 21.46 -0.18
CA LEU A 440 -11.00 20.47 0.80
C LEU A 440 -10.48 20.75 2.22
N ASP A 441 -9.20 21.12 2.36
CA ASP A 441 -8.56 21.38 3.66
C ASP A 441 -9.04 22.69 4.31
N LEU A 442 -9.45 23.68 3.50
CA LEU A 442 -10.06 24.93 3.95
C LEU A 442 -11.56 24.77 4.26
N GLU A 443 -12.33 24.23 3.31
CA GLU A 443 -13.79 24.19 3.40
C GLU A 443 -14.31 23.05 4.27
N LYS A 444 -13.62 21.90 4.31
CA LYS A 444 -14.00 20.70 5.07
C LYS A 444 -15.48 20.32 4.86
N PRO A 445 -15.91 20.03 3.62
CA PRO A 445 -17.30 19.71 3.33
C PRO A 445 -17.71 18.36 3.94
N ASP A 446 -18.97 18.25 4.34
CA ASP A 446 -19.58 17.02 4.82
C ASP A 446 -19.84 16.03 3.66
N MET A 447 -19.91 16.53 2.42
CA MET A 447 -20.06 15.74 1.18
C MET A 447 -19.52 16.47 -0.05
N VAL A 448 -19.02 15.72 -1.04
CA VAL A 448 -18.64 16.25 -2.38
C VAL A 448 -19.65 15.79 -3.45
N VAL A 449 -19.95 16.64 -4.44
CA VAL A 449 -20.79 16.29 -5.60
C VAL A 449 -20.04 16.60 -6.90
N LEU A 450 -19.75 15.55 -7.68
CA LEU A 450 -18.96 15.58 -8.91
C LEU A 450 -19.89 15.55 -10.13
N THR A 451 -20.11 16.69 -10.78
CA THR A 451 -21.19 16.87 -11.78
C THR A 451 -20.81 16.54 -13.23
N GLY A 452 -19.89 15.61 -13.46
CA GLY A 452 -19.44 15.17 -14.78
C GLY A 452 -18.05 15.65 -15.18
N ASP A 453 -17.50 15.04 -16.23
CA ASP A 453 -16.25 15.44 -16.89
C ASP A 453 -15.03 15.43 -15.97
N GLN A 454 -14.93 14.35 -15.19
CA GLN A 454 -13.84 14.13 -14.24
C GLN A 454 -12.59 13.58 -14.93
N ILE A 455 -12.78 12.80 -16.00
CA ILE A 455 -11.75 12.28 -16.89
C ILE A 455 -11.78 13.05 -18.21
N PHE A 456 -10.62 13.33 -18.79
CA PHE A 456 -10.49 13.78 -20.19
C PHE A 456 -10.11 12.58 -21.06
N GLY A 457 -11.08 12.00 -21.77
CA GLY A 457 -10.93 10.74 -22.51
C GLY A 457 -9.78 10.72 -23.52
N ASP A 458 -9.66 11.78 -24.34
CA ASP A 458 -8.59 11.98 -25.33
C ASP A 458 -7.17 11.92 -24.72
N ALA A 459 -7.02 12.29 -23.44
CA ALA A 459 -5.76 12.25 -22.71
C ALA A 459 -5.70 11.10 -21.67
N SER A 460 -6.66 10.17 -21.72
CA SER A 460 -6.83 9.06 -20.78
C SER A 460 -6.84 7.68 -21.45
N PRO A 461 -5.73 7.25 -22.07
CA PRO A 461 -5.60 5.90 -22.64
C PRO A 461 -5.61 4.78 -21.58
N ASP A 462 -5.53 5.12 -20.28
CA ASP A 462 -6.06 4.31 -19.19
C ASP A 462 -6.95 5.18 -18.29
N SER A 463 -8.27 5.09 -18.46
CA SER A 463 -9.26 5.88 -17.71
C SER A 463 -9.37 5.47 -16.23
N GLU A 464 -8.97 4.25 -15.85
CA GLU A 464 -8.97 3.83 -14.43
C GLU A 464 -7.96 4.64 -13.62
N SER A 465 -6.75 4.85 -14.17
CA SER A 465 -5.74 5.73 -13.56
C SER A 465 -6.23 7.19 -13.42
N SER A 466 -6.98 7.70 -14.40
CA SER A 466 -7.57 9.05 -14.36
C SER A 466 -8.69 9.16 -13.31
N ALA A 467 -9.61 8.20 -13.27
CA ALA A 467 -10.69 8.12 -12.27
C ALA A 467 -10.15 8.01 -10.84
N PHE A 468 -9.14 7.18 -10.61
CA PHE A 468 -8.52 7.04 -9.31
C PHE A 468 -7.82 8.32 -8.86
N LYS A 469 -7.10 9.00 -9.76
CA LYS A 469 -6.53 10.32 -9.48
C LYS A 469 -7.60 11.34 -9.11
N ALA A 470 -8.73 11.35 -9.80
CA ALA A 470 -9.86 12.25 -9.53
C ALA A 470 -10.48 12.03 -8.13
N LEU A 471 -10.66 10.77 -7.72
CA LEU A 471 -11.33 10.43 -6.47
C LEU A 471 -10.42 10.39 -5.23
N ASN A 472 -9.10 10.24 -5.41
CA ASN A 472 -8.13 10.12 -4.30
C ASN A 472 -8.26 11.20 -3.22
N PRO A 473 -8.43 12.51 -3.54
CA PRO A 473 -8.49 13.56 -2.52
C PRO A 473 -9.67 13.44 -1.54
N PHE A 474 -10.78 12.83 -1.98
CA PHE A 474 -11.98 12.61 -1.17
C PHE A 474 -11.84 11.32 -0.35
N VAL A 475 -11.36 10.25 -0.98
CA VAL A 475 -11.17 8.93 -0.36
C VAL A 475 -10.13 8.97 0.76
N GLU A 476 -8.99 9.65 0.57
CA GLU A 476 -7.98 9.84 1.62
C GLU A 476 -8.52 10.60 2.84
N ARG A 477 -9.39 11.58 2.62
CA ARG A 477 -10.03 12.39 3.66
C ARG A 477 -11.28 11.73 4.27
N LYS A 478 -11.73 10.60 3.72
CA LYS A 478 -12.99 9.91 4.06
C LYS A 478 -14.25 10.76 3.86
N ILE A 479 -14.23 11.68 2.88
CA ILE A 479 -15.38 12.51 2.53
C ILE A 479 -16.25 11.72 1.54
N PRO A 480 -17.53 11.44 1.85
CA PRO A 480 -18.43 10.74 0.94
C PRO A 480 -18.75 11.61 -0.28
N PHE A 481 -18.98 10.98 -1.43
CA PHE A 481 -19.22 11.69 -2.68
C PHE A 481 -20.38 11.10 -3.49
N ALA A 482 -21.07 11.96 -4.23
CA ALA A 482 -21.92 11.56 -5.35
C ALA A 482 -21.27 12.00 -6.67
N ILE A 483 -21.48 11.21 -7.73
CA ILE A 483 -20.88 11.48 -9.04
C ILE A 483 -21.83 11.13 -10.18
N THR A 484 -21.84 11.99 -11.21
CA THR A 484 -22.42 11.74 -12.52
C THR A 484 -21.32 11.67 -13.57
N VAL A 485 -21.49 10.85 -14.60
CA VAL A 485 -20.60 10.82 -15.79
C VAL A 485 -21.11 11.82 -16.83
N GLY A 486 -20.20 12.70 -17.27
CA GLY A 486 -20.40 13.72 -18.29
C GLY A 486 -20.33 13.16 -19.72
N ASN A 487 -19.64 13.86 -20.63
CA ASN A 487 -19.42 13.46 -22.02
C ASN A 487 -17.96 13.13 -22.37
N HIS A 488 -16.96 13.68 -21.66
CA HIS A 488 -15.55 13.32 -21.89
C HIS A 488 -15.09 12.11 -21.05
N ASP A 489 -15.91 11.67 -20.09
CA ASP A 489 -15.59 10.58 -19.16
C ASP A 489 -15.49 9.19 -19.83
N ASP A 490 -16.30 8.90 -20.88
CA ASP A 490 -16.37 7.58 -21.55
C ASP A 490 -15.75 7.52 -22.96
N GLU A 491 -15.04 8.57 -23.37
CA GLU A 491 -14.28 8.61 -24.63
C GLU A 491 -12.91 7.90 -24.55
N GLY A 492 -12.46 7.54 -23.35
CA GLY A 492 -11.15 6.92 -23.08
C GLY A 492 -11.12 5.40 -23.23
N SER A 493 -10.45 4.71 -22.31
CA SER A 493 -10.25 3.24 -22.38
C SER A 493 -11.42 2.40 -21.84
N LEU A 494 -12.43 3.04 -21.23
CA LEU A 494 -13.53 2.43 -20.51
C LEU A 494 -14.86 3.07 -20.92
N LYS A 495 -15.91 2.25 -21.06
CA LYS A 495 -17.27 2.74 -21.38
C LYS A 495 -17.97 3.38 -20.19
N ARG A 496 -19.03 4.14 -20.46
CA ARG A 496 -19.93 4.75 -19.46
C ARG A 496 -20.40 3.78 -18.38
N GLU A 497 -20.80 2.56 -18.73
CA GLU A 497 -21.22 1.56 -17.75
C GLU A 497 -20.04 1.03 -16.92
N GLU A 498 -18.84 0.98 -17.50
CA GLU A 498 -17.62 0.53 -16.83
C GLU A 498 -17.09 1.62 -15.88
N ILE A 499 -17.14 2.90 -16.28
CA ILE A 499 -16.82 4.07 -15.45
C ILE A 499 -17.83 4.25 -14.30
N MET A 500 -19.14 4.19 -14.57
CA MET A 500 -20.14 4.19 -13.49
C MET A 500 -19.96 2.99 -12.55
N GLY A 501 -19.53 1.84 -13.09
CA GLY A 501 -19.14 0.67 -12.32
C GLY A 501 -17.97 0.95 -11.39
N LEU A 502 -16.86 1.49 -11.92
CA LEU A 502 -15.68 1.92 -11.15
C LEU A 502 -16.12 2.81 -9.99
N TYR A 503 -16.82 3.91 -10.29
CA TYR A 503 -17.30 4.87 -9.30
C TYR A 503 -18.20 4.24 -8.23
N ALA A 504 -19.05 3.27 -8.59
CA ALA A 504 -19.93 2.58 -7.64
C ALA A 504 -19.23 1.51 -6.79
N ASP A 505 -18.04 1.03 -7.16
CA ASP A 505 -17.21 0.08 -6.39
C ASP A 505 -16.09 0.77 -5.58
N MET A 506 -16.00 2.11 -5.61
CA MET A 506 -15.11 2.90 -4.74
C MET A 506 -15.66 3.03 -3.31
N PRO A 507 -14.81 3.35 -2.31
CA PRO A 507 -15.27 3.50 -0.92
C PRO A 507 -16.00 4.83 -0.69
N LEU A 508 -16.85 4.81 0.36
CA LEU A 508 -17.67 5.90 0.95
C LEU A 508 -18.99 6.16 0.21
#